data_AF-A0A5R2NA24-F1
#
_entry.id   AF-A0A5R2NA24-F1
#
_cell.length_a   1.000
_cell.length_b   1.000
_cell.length_c   1.000
_cell.angle_alpha   90.00
_cell.angle_beta   90.00
_cell.angle_gamma   90.00
#
_symmetry.space_group_name_H-M   'P 1'
#
loop_
_entity.id
_entity.type
_entity.pdbx_description
1 polymer ?
#
loop_
_entity_poly.entity_id
_entity_poly.type
_entity_poly.pdbx_seq_one_letter_code
_entity_poly.pdbx_strand_id
1 'polypeptide(L)' 'KTKVSRAVAELERRRWLTRAPDESDRRVEHLTLTKAGLAAYREMVPLAKAFESQLLARLDLSDRSLILAAIAKLEAQF' A
#
# COMPACT_ATOMS: atom_id res chain seq x y z
N LYS A 1 7.31 -5.10 -12.70
CA LYS A 1 5.95 -4.66 -13.10
C LYS A 1 4.81 -5.62 -12.68
N THR A 2 5.07 -6.88 -12.31
CA THR A 2 4.02 -7.92 -12.15
C THR A 2 3.17 -7.87 -10.87
N LYS A 3 3.72 -7.43 -9.73
CA LYS A 3 2.96 -7.41 -8.45
C LYS A 3 1.95 -6.26 -8.38
N VAL A 4 2.37 -5.05 -8.73
CA VAL A 4 1.50 -3.86 -8.72
C VAL A 4 0.37 -4.01 -9.73
N SER A 5 0.67 -4.39 -10.98
CA SER A 5 -0.37 -4.59 -12.01
C SER A 5 -1.36 -5.69 -11.63
N ARG A 6 -0.93 -6.77 -10.97
CA ARG A 6 -1.83 -7.82 -10.50
C ARG A 6 -2.74 -7.31 -9.38
N ALA A 7 -2.21 -6.57 -8.42
CA ALA A 7 -3.01 -5.99 -7.34
C ALA A 7 -4.04 -4.99 -7.88
N VAL A 8 -3.63 -4.12 -8.80
CA VAL A 8 -4.52 -3.16 -9.48
C VAL A 8 -5.66 -3.89 -10.22
N ALA A 9 -5.33 -4.92 -11.00
CA ALA A 9 -6.35 -5.69 -11.74
C ALA A 9 -7.36 -6.38 -10.80
N GLU A 10 -6.90 -6.91 -9.66
CA GLU A 10 -7.79 -7.54 -8.68
C GLU A 10 -8.69 -6.51 -7.97
N LEU A 11 -8.19 -5.30 -7.70
CA LEU A 11 -8.97 -4.20 -7.14
C LEU A 11 -9.99 -3.65 -8.16
N GLU A 12 -9.64 -3.57 -9.43
CA GLU A 12 -10.58 -3.25 -10.52
C GLU A 12 -11.67 -4.32 -10.64
N ARG A 13 -11.31 -5.61 -10.60
CA ARG A 13 -12.27 -6.74 -10.66
C ARG A 13 -13.30 -6.69 -9.53
N ARG A 14 -12.90 -6.23 -8.35
CA ARG A 14 -13.78 -6.01 -7.18
C ARG A 14 -14.56 -4.69 -7.24
N ARG A 15 -14.36 -3.88 -8.29
CA ARG A 15 -14.93 -2.53 -8.45
C ARG A 15 -14.52 -1.55 -7.35
N TRP A 16 -13.36 -1.77 -6.73
CA TRP A 16 -12.81 -0.91 -5.68
C TRP A 16 -11.91 0.18 -6.24
N LEU A 17 -11.45 0.01 -7.48
CA LEU A 17 -10.57 0.94 -8.18
C LEU A 17 -11.11 1.22 -9.58
N THR A 18 -10.95 2.44 -10.06
CA THR A 18 -11.05 2.81 -11.48
C THR A 18 -9.70 3.27 -11.98
N ARG A 19 -9.47 3.05 -13.27
CA ARG A 19 -8.28 3.49 -13.99
C ARG A 19 -8.67 4.40 -15.14
N ALA A 20 -7.93 5.49 -15.30
CA ALA A 20 -8.02 6.37 -16.46
C ALA A 20 -6.61 6.66 -17.01
N PRO A 21 -6.37 6.56 -18.33
CA PRO A 21 -5.10 7.00 -18.90
C PRO A 21 -4.93 8.51 -18.71
N ASP A 22 -3.69 8.96 -18.54
CA ASP A 22 -3.39 10.38 -18.52
C ASP A 22 -3.51 10.98 -19.94
N GLU A 23 -4.09 12.18 -20.03
CA GLU A 23 -4.33 12.86 -21.31
C GLU A 23 -3.02 13.39 -21.94
N SER A 24 -2.02 13.67 -21.13
CA SER A 24 -0.73 14.23 -21.55
C SER A 24 0.35 13.17 -21.81
N ASP A 25 0.32 12.04 -21.08
CA ASP A 25 1.17 10.88 -21.35
C ASP A 25 0.40 9.56 -21.19
N ARG A 26 0.09 8.92 -22.32
CA ARG A 26 -0.63 7.62 -22.36
C ARG A 26 0.10 6.46 -21.67
N ARG A 27 1.35 6.65 -21.25
CA ARG A 27 2.11 5.67 -20.46
C ARG A 27 1.79 5.76 -18.96
N VAL A 28 1.09 6.82 -18.53
CA VAL A 28 0.65 7.04 -17.16
C VAL A 28 -0.81 6.64 -17.02
N GLU A 29 -1.12 5.90 -15.96
CA GLU A 29 -2.47 5.49 -15.60
C GLU A 29 -2.81 6.06 -14.23
N HIS A 30 -3.88 6.85 -14.15
CA HIS A 30 -4.43 7.37 -12.90
C HIS A 30 -5.35 6.34 -12.27
N LEU A 31 -5.02 5.97 -11.03
CA LEU A 31 -5.80 5.02 -10.25
C LEU A 31 -6.58 5.78 -9.19
N THR A 32 -7.89 5.56 -9.13
CA THR A 32 -8.79 6.24 -8.19
C THR A 32 -9.63 5.22 -7.45
N LEU A 33 -9.75 5.37 -6.13
CA LEU A 33 -10.66 4.54 -5.35
C LEU A 33 -12.11 4.91 -5.67
N THR A 34 -12.94 3.89 -5.85
CA THR A 34 -14.40 4.08 -5.90
C THR A 34 -14.95 4.34 -4.49
N LYS A 35 -16.23 4.71 -4.39
CA LYS A 35 -16.90 4.79 -3.08
C LYS A 35 -16.84 3.45 -2.33
N ALA A 36 -17.02 2.33 -3.04
CA ALA A 36 -16.91 0.99 -2.47
C ALA A 36 -15.48 0.66 -2.03
N GLY A 37 -14.49 1.02 -2.85
CA GLY A 37 -13.08 0.83 -2.49
C GLY A 37 -12.66 1.66 -1.29
N LEU A 38 -13.14 2.91 -1.19
CA LEU A 38 -12.89 3.76 -0.04
C LEU A 38 -13.55 3.22 1.25
N ALA A 39 -14.76 2.66 1.15
CA ALA A 39 -15.43 2.03 2.29
C ALA A 39 -14.64 0.80 2.78
N ALA A 40 -14.28 -0.10 1.87
CA ALA A 40 -13.45 -1.27 2.18
C ALA A 40 -12.09 -0.87 2.77
N TYR A 41 -11.45 0.17 2.23
CA TYR A 41 -10.21 0.72 2.78
C TYR A 41 -10.39 1.21 4.23
N ARG A 42 -11.47 1.95 4.51
CA ARG A 42 -11.76 2.47 5.86
C ARG A 42 -12.04 1.36 6.87
N GLU A 43 -12.63 0.26 6.45
CA GLU A 43 -12.83 -0.91 7.31
C GLU A 43 -11.52 -1.67 7.57
N MET A 44 -10.67 -1.81 6.55
CA MET A 44 -9.43 -2.58 6.65
C MET A 44 -8.31 -1.85 7.40
N VAL A 45 -8.18 -0.53 7.24
CA VAL A 45 -7.06 0.25 7.81
C VAL A 45 -6.93 0.13 9.33
N PRO A 46 -8.01 0.23 10.13
CA PRO A 46 -7.91 0.04 11.58
C PRO A 46 -7.38 -1.34 11.96
N LEU A 47 -7.80 -2.40 11.26
CA LEU A 47 -7.34 -3.76 11.49
C LEU A 47 -5.84 -3.91 11.18
N ALA A 48 -5.39 -3.34 10.06
CA ALA A 48 -3.98 -3.33 9.68
C ALA A 48 -3.12 -2.59 10.72
N LYS A 49 -3.58 -1.43 11.19
CA LYS A 49 -2.89 -0.66 12.25
C LYS A 49 -2.86 -1.39 13.59
N ALA A 50 -3.94 -2.07 13.97
CA ALA A 50 -3.98 -2.87 15.19
C ALA A 50 -2.98 -4.02 15.12
N PHE A 51 -2.92 -4.73 13.98
CA PHE A 51 -1.94 -5.77 13.73
C PHE A 51 -0.50 -5.23 13.77
N GLU A 52 -0.23 -4.12 13.08
CA GLU A 52 1.07 -3.44 13.13
C GLU A 52 1.47 -3.09 14.57
N SER A 53 0.55 -2.50 15.34
CA SER A 53 0.81 -2.16 16.75
C SER A 53 1.12 -3.39 17.60
N GLN A 54 0.41 -4.51 17.39
CA GLN A 54 0.67 -5.75 18.13
C GLN A 54 2.01 -6.37 17.75
N LEU A 55 2.36 -6.34 16.47
CA LEU A 55 3.63 -6.83 15.96
C LEU A 55 4.79 -6.05 16.57
N LEU A 56 4.66 -4.72 16.60
CA LEU A 56 5.69 -3.81 17.09
C LEU A 56 5.76 -3.70 18.61
N ALA A 57 4.69 -4.06 19.34
CA ALA A 57 4.69 -4.06 20.81
C ALA A 57 5.74 -5.01 21.43
N ARG A 58 6.32 -5.91 20.62
CA ARG A 58 7.41 -6.81 21.03
C ARG A 58 8.80 -6.15 20.99
N LEU A 59 8.89 -4.94 20.44
CA LEU A 59 10.11 -4.16 20.32
C LEU A 59 9.97 -2.88 21.14
N ASP A 60 11.06 -2.46 21.78
CA ASP A 60 11.10 -1.10 22.31
C ASP A 60 11.28 -0.06 21.18
N LEU A 61 11.15 1.22 21.52
CA LEU A 61 11.24 2.31 20.54
C LEU A 61 12.62 2.40 19.88
N SER A 62 13.68 1.99 20.58
CA SER A 62 15.06 2.03 20.11
C SER A 62 15.31 0.93 19.08
N ASP A 63 14.89 -0.29 19.40
CA ASP A 63 15.00 -1.46 18.52
C ASP A 63 14.22 -1.26 17.23
N ARG A 64 12.99 -0.72 17.33
CA ARG A 64 12.18 -0.38 16.15
C ARG A 64 12.92 0.59 15.23
N SER A 65 13.49 1.65 15.80
CA SER A 65 14.20 2.68 15.01
C SER A 65 15.45 2.11 14.35
N LEU A 66 16.16 1.22 15.04
CA LEU A 66 17.38 0.58 14.54
C LEU A 66 17.09 -0.37 13.38
N ILE A 67 16.03 -1.19 13.49
CA ILE A 67 15.61 -2.09 12.40
C ILE A 67 15.19 -1.29 11.17
N LEU A 68 14.38 -0.25 11.32
CA LEU A 68 13.96 0.60 10.19
C LEU A 68 15.15 1.26 9.49
N ALA A 69 16.12 1.77 10.26
CA ALA A 69 17.34 2.34 9.70
C ALA A 69 18.19 1.29 8.96
N ALA A 70 18.26 0.06 9.47
CA ALA A 70 18.98 -1.03 8.81
C ALA A 70 18.31 -1.44 7.48
N ILE A 71 16.99 -1.58 7.46
CA ILE A 71 16.23 -1.89 6.24
C ILE A 71 16.42 -0.78 5.20
N ALA A 72 16.30 0.49 5.59
CA ALA A 72 16.49 1.62 4.67
C ALA A 72 17.88 1.63 4.01
N LYS A 73 18.93 1.26 4.76
CA LYS A 73 20.29 1.13 4.21
C LYS A 73 20.40 0.00 3.18
N LEU A 74 19.69 -1.10 3.40
CA LEU A 74 19.65 -2.22 2.45
C LEU A 74 18.85 -1.86 1.19
N GLU A 75 17.72 -1.17 1.34
CA GLU A 75 16.91 -0.71 0.20
C GLU A 75 17.65 0.28 -0.68
N ALA A 76 18.46 1.18 -0.10
CA ALA A 76 19.26 2.15 -0.85
C ALA A 76 20.36 1.53 -1.73
N GLN A 77 20.65 0.22 -1.58
CA GLN A 77 21.59 -0.51 -2.43
C GLN A 77 20.96 -1.09 -3.70
N PHE A 78 19.64 -0.99 -3.87
CA PHE A 78 18.90 -1.50 -5.03
C PHE A 78 18.12 -0.38 -5.74
#